data_AF-A0AAN7FKN5-F1
#
_entry.id   AF-A0AAN7FKN5-F1
#
_cell.length_a   1.000
_cell.length_b   1.000
_cell.length_c   1.000
_cell.angle_alpha   90.00
_cell.angle_beta   90.00
_cell.angle_gamma   90.00
#
_symmetry.space_group_name_H-M   'P 1'
#
loop_
_entity.id
_entity.type
_entity.pdbx_description
1 polymer ?
#
loop_
_entity_poly.entity_id
_entity_poly.type
_entity_poly.pdbx_seq_one_letter_code
_entity_poly.pdbx_strand_id
1 'polypeptide(L)'
;MNLFHRKVIEDPTHEECGLGSETVLHVLCQCTKAREVWTHCNLSHTIEGQGEFTDILWRSGMNPNNGSNLLDIILMIAWCIWKNKNEVRHGGRKHTAAEMFETAIRLLDEYNAAQEVPVQHREDQPA
;
A
#
# COMPACT_ATOMS: atom_id res chain seq x y z
N MET A 1 6.88 -2.72 -9.98
CA MET A 1 6.84 -2.32 -11.40
C MET A 1 7.72 -1.11 -11.59
N ASN A 2 8.68 -1.18 -12.49
CA ASN A 2 9.53 -0.05 -12.85
C ASN A 2 9.09 0.43 -14.24
N LEU A 3 8.73 1.71 -14.34
CA LEU A 3 8.16 2.31 -15.55
C LEU A 3 9.22 2.64 -16.60
N PHE A 4 10.49 2.79 -16.18
CA PHE A 4 11.65 2.94 -17.06
C PHE A 4 11.88 1.66 -17.88
N HIS A 5 11.77 0.48 -17.25
CA HIS A 5 11.80 -0.80 -17.98
C HIS A 5 10.62 -0.99 -18.93
N ARG A 6 9.51 -0.26 -18.74
CA ARG A 6 8.37 -0.23 -19.65
C ARG A 6 8.46 0.90 -20.70
N LYS A 7 9.57 1.65 -20.74
CA LYS A 7 9.83 2.79 -21.63
C LYS A 7 8.79 3.91 -21.52
N VAL A 8 8.15 4.06 -20.36
CA VAL A 8 7.14 5.11 -20.13
C VAL A 8 7.79 6.40 -19.60
N ILE A 9 9.02 6.34 -19.10
CA ILE A 9 9.81 7.47 -18.61
C ILE A 9 11.26 7.34 -19.06
N GLU A 10 11.86 8.47 -19.42
CA GLU A 10 13.26 8.58 -19.86
C GLU A 10 14.23 8.67 -18.68
N ASP A 11 13.79 9.22 -17.55
CA ASP A 11 14.55 9.31 -16.31
C ASP A 11 14.06 8.25 -15.30
N PRO A 12 14.92 7.34 -14.80
CA PRO A 12 14.53 6.40 -13.77
C PRO A 12 14.34 7.04 -12.39
N THR A 13 14.67 8.33 -12.21
CA THR A 13 14.49 8.99 -10.92
C THR A 13 13.02 9.17 -10.54
N HIS A 14 12.72 8.94 -9.27
CA HIS A 14 11.36 9.12 -8.77
C HIS A 14 10.99 10.60 -8.77
N GLU A 15 10.09 11.01 -9.67
CA GLU A 15 9.68 12.41 -9.91
C GLU A 15 9.30 13.19 -8.62
N GLU A 16 8.79 12.51 -7.59
CA GLU A 16 8.30 13.19 -6.37
C GLU A 16 9.39 13.47 -5.34
N CYS A 17 10.47 12.68 -5.29
CA CYS A 17 11.52 12.85 -4.29
C CYS A 17 12.90 13.14 -4.92
N GLY A 18 13.08 12.87 -6.21
CA GLY A 18 14.35 13.03 -6.93
C GLY A 18 15.49 12.15 -6.43
N LEU A 19 15.21 11.20 -5.53
CA LEU A 19 16.21 10.46 -4.77
C LEU A 19 16.14 8.97 -5.12
N GLY A 20 16.87 8.57 -6.18
CA GLY A 20 17.08 7.17 -6.53
C GLY A 20 16.17 6.66 -7.65
N SER A 21 16.47 5.45 -8.13
CA SER A 21 15.71 4.79 -9.20
C SER A 21 14.34 4.32 -8.70
N GLU A 22 13.33 4.42 -9.55
CA GLU A 22 11.98 4.00 -9.23
C GLU A 22 11.88 2.47 -9.11
N THR A 23 12.12 1.96 -7.90
CA THR A 23 11.86 0.58 -7.50
C THR A 23 10.60 0.51 -6.64
N VAL A 24 10.02 -0.69 -6.53
CA VAL A 24 8.85 -0.92 -5.66
C VAL A 24 9.20 -0.59 -4.21
N LEU A 25 10.35 -1.06 -3.75
CA LEU A 25 10.88 -0.76 -2.42
C LEU A 25 11.04 0.74 -2.20
N HIS A 26 11.57 1.47 -3.20
CA HIS A 26 11.72 2.90 -3.07
C HIS A 26 10.37 3.60 -2.91
N VAL A 27 9.44 3.37 -3.85
CA VAL A 27 8.13 4.00 -3.85
C VAL A 27 7.34 3.68 -2.59
N LEU A 28 7.35 2.42 -2.16
CA LEU A 28 6.51 1.97 -1.06
C LEU A 28 7.13 2.17 0.31
N CYS A 29 8.46 2.25 0.44
CA CYS A 29 9.11 2.21 1.76
C CYS A 29 10.14 3.33 1.97
N GLN A 30 10.88 3.73 0.93
CA GLN A 30 12.07 4.59 1.12
C GLN A 30 11.87 6.04 0.69
N CYS A 31 10.88 6.30 -0.17
CA CYS A 31 10.50 7.64 -0.59
C CYS A 31 10.09 8.50 0.62
N THR A 32 10.39 9.80 0.57
CA THR A 32 10.05 10.77 1.62
C THR A 32 8.57 10.70 1.99
N LYS A 33 7.68 10.65 1.00
CA LYS A 33 6.24 10.54 1.22
C LYS A 33 5.87 9.22 1.90
N ALA A 34 6.43 8.10 1.46
CA ALA A 34 6.16 6.80 2.07
C ALA A 34 6.59 6.76 3.54
N ARG A 35 7.80 7.24 3.85
CA ARG A 35 8.30 7.32 5.24
C ARG A 35 7.42 8.17 6.15
N GLU A 36 6.87 9.26 5.62
CA GLU A 36 5.91 10.10 6.34
C GLU A 36 4.66 9.29 6.73
N VAL A 37 4.10 8.49 5.81
CA VAL A 37 2.94 7.63 6.09
C VAL A 37 3.27 6.56 7.12
N TRP A 38 4.38 5.84 6.96
CA TRP A 38 4.77 4.76 7.88
C TRP A 38 5.07 5.28 9.29
N THR A 39 5.61 6.50 9.39
CA THR A 39 5.83 7.16 10.67
C THR A 39 4.49 7.57 11.28
N HIS A 40 3.58 8.14 10.49
CA HIS A 40 2.26 8.55 10.96
C HIS A 40 1.46 7.38 11.54
N CYS A 41 1.53 6.19 10.94
CA CYS A 41 0.82 5.00 11.42
C CYS A 41 1.63 4.12 12.39
N ASN A 42 2.75 4.61 12.92
CA ASN A 42 3.63 3.89 13.85
C ASN A 42 4.16 2.52 13.33
N LEU A 43 4.38 2.39 12.03
CA LEU A 43 4.90 1.17 11.39
C LEU A 43 6.33 1.32 10.86
N SER A 44 7.03 2.43 11.10
CA SER A 44 8.40 2.64 10.60
C SER A 44 9.34 1.48 10.95
N HIS A 45 9.31 0.96 12.19
CA HIS A 45 10.14 -0.17 12.60
C HIS A 45 9.85 -1.48 11.84
N THR A 46 8.62 -1.65 11.35
CA THR A 46 8.23 -2.81 10.55
C THR A 46 8.75 -2.70 9.12
N ILE A 47 8.86 -1.48 8.60
CA ILE A 47 9.18 -1.19 7.21
C ILE A 47 10.68 -0.91 6.99
N GLU A 48 11.36 -0.32 7.97
CA GLU A 48 12.76 0.09 7.88
C GLU A 48 13.73 -1.09 7.86
N GLY A 49 14.87 -0.89 7.17
CA GLY A 49 15.99 -1.83 7.16
C GLY A 49 15.73 -3.15 6.42
N GLN A 50 14.71 -3.22 5.57
CA GLN A 50 14.37 -4.43 4.82
C GLN A 50 14.94 -4.41 3.39
N GLY A 51 15.21 -5.62 2.88
CA GLY A 51 15.84 -5.85 1.56
C GLY A 51 14.88 -5.57 0.41
N GLU A 52 13.72 -6.23 0.41
CA GLU A 52 12.65 -6.02 -0.56
C GLU A 52 11.28 -5.89 0.13
N PHE A 53 10.30 -5.30 -0.57
CA PHE A 53 8.94 -5.17 -0.02
C PHE A 53 8.30 -6.54 0.30
N THR A 54 8.68 -7.59 -0.43
CA THR A 54 8.22 -8.96 -0.15
C THR A 54 8.73 -9.51 1.18
N ASP A 55 9.91 -9.08 1.64
CA ASP A 55 10.46 -9.52 2.93
C ASP A 55 9.65 -8.94 4.10
N ILE A 56 9.17 -7.70 3.94
CA ILE A 56 8.24 -7.05 4.87
C ILE A 56 6.95 -7.85 4.95
N LEU A 57 6.35 -8.21 3.81
CA LEU A 57 5.11 -8.99 3.77
C LEU A 57 5.29 -10.35 4.43
N TRP A 58 6.39 -11.05 4.10
CA TRP A 58 6.70 -12.36 4.68
C TRP A 58 6.81 -12.29 6.19
N ARG A 59 7.60 -11.36 6.74
CA ARG A 59 7.73 -11.19 8.19
C ARG A 59 6.40 -10.80 8.84
N SER A 60 5.63 -9.95 8.16
CA SER A 60 4.36 -9.44 8.69
C SER A 60 3.29 -10.53 8.76
N GLY A 61 3.24 -11.44 7.78
CA GLY A 61 2.28 -12.54 7.74
C GLY A 61 2.72 -13.82 8.47
N MET A 62 4.02 -14.06 8.62
CA MET A 62 4.53 -15.30 9.23
C MET A 62 4.68 -15.24 10.75
N ASN A 63 4.71 -14.06 11.36
CA ASN A 63 4.86 -13.96 12.81
C ASN A 63 3.49 -14.15 13.48
N PRO A 64 3.27 -15.27 14.22
CA PRO A 64 2.00 -15.50 14.91
C PRO A 64 1.72 -14.49 16.03
N ASN A 65 2.73 -13.72 16.46
CA ASN A 65 2.56 -12.63 17.41
C ASN A 65 2.07 -11.33 16.76
N ASN A 66 2.11 -11.22 15.44
CA ASN A 66 1.50 -10.09 14.75
C ASN A 66 -0.02 -10.28 14.81
N GLY A 67 -0.75 -9.24 15.18
CA GLY A 67 -2.22 -9.29 15.14
C GLY A 67 -2.70 -9.70 13.75
N SER A 68 -3.82 -10.41 13.69
CA SER A 68 -4.38 -10.98 12.44
C SER A 68 -4.50 -9.98 11.29
N ASN A 69 -4.58 -8.68 11.58
CA ASN A 69 -4.83 -7.62 10.60
C ASN A 69 -3.58 -6.83 10.21
N LEU A 70 -2.38 -7.11 10.77
CA LEU A 70 -1.19 -6.29 10.49
C LEU A 70 -0.79 -6.34 9.01
N LEU A 71 -0.81 -7.54 8.41
CA LEU A 71 -0.49 -7.72 7.00
C LEU A 71 -1.47 -6.94 6.10
N ASP A 72 -2.76 -6.98 6.42
CA ASP A 72 -3.80 -6.29 5.66
C ASP A 72 -3.64 -4.77 5.73
N ILE A 73 -3.34 -4.24 6.92
CA ILE A 73 -3.04 -2.81 7.11
C ILE A 73 -1.81 -2.40 6.29
N ILE A 74 -0.73 -3.18 6.33
CA ILE A 74 0.49 -2.90 5.56
C ILE A 74 0.19 -2.89 4.06
N LEU A 75 -0.56 -3.89 3.57
CA LEU A 75 -0.94 -3.98 2.15
C LEU A 75 -1.81 -2.78 1.74
N MET A 76 -2.78 -2.40 2.56
CA MET A 76 -3.70 -1.31 2.24
C MET A 76 -3.01 0.05 2.26
N ILE A 77 -2.10 0.29 3.22
CA ILE A 77 -1.29 1.51 3.25
C ILE A 77 -0.36 1.56 2.03
N ALA A 78 0.31 0.45 1.70
CA ALA A 78 1.17 0.37 0.53
C ALA A 78 0.39 0.66 -0.77
N TRP A 79 -0.84 0.16 -0.88
CA TRP A 79 -1.74 0.47 -1.98
C TRP A 79 -2.09 1.96 -2.04
N CYS A 80 -2.44 2.59 -0.91
CA CYS A 80 -2.71 4.04 -0.85
C CYS A 80 -1.49 4.88 -1.27
N ILE A 81 -0.28 4.52 -0.84
CA ILE A 81 0.96 5.20 -1.25
C ILE A 81 1.14 5.11 -2.78
N TRP A 82 0.98 3.91 -3.33
CA TRP A 82 1.08 3.69 -4.78
C TRP A 82 0.01 4.45 -5.56
N LYS A 83 -1.23 4.46 -5.05
CA LYS A 83 -2.35 5.20 -5.63
C LYS A 83 -2.08 6.70 -5.65
N ASN A 84 -1.64 7.28 -4.53
CA ASN A 84 -1.28 8.69 -4.41
C ASN A 84 -0.19 9.07 -5.42
N LYS A 85 0.86 8.26 -5.55
CA LYS A 85 1.91 8.47 -6.57
C LYS A 85 1.31 8.55 -7.98
N ASN A 86 0.44 7.60 -8.34
CA ASN A 86 -0.16 7.59 -9.67
C ASN A 86 -1.07 8.80 -9.90
N GLU A 87 -1.85 9.20 -8.89
CA GLU A 87 -2.69 10.39 -8.96
C GLU A 87 -1.85 11.64 -9.22
N VAL A 88 -0.78 11.85 -8.45
CA VAL A 88 0.15 12.97 -8.60
C VAL A 88 0.81 13.00 -9.98
N ARG A 89 1.24 11.83 -10.48
CA ARG A 89 1.86 11.71 -11.81
C ARG A 89 0.92 12.13 -12.95
N HIS A 90 -0.38 11.94 -12.76
CA HIS A 90 -1.40 12.36 -13.72
C HIS A 90 -1.93 13.78 -13.46
N GLY A 91 -1.20 14.60 -12.70
CA GLY A 91 -1.58 15.99 -12.40
C GLY A 91 -2.68 16.12 -11.34
N GLY A 92 -2.96 15.05 -10.61
CA GLY A 92 -3.93 15.02 -9.52
C GLY A 92 -3.38 15.60 -8.22
N ARG A 93 -4.17 15.46 -7.15
CA ARG A 93 -3.88 16.07 -5.85
C ARG A 93 -2.89 15.21 -5.06
N LYS A 94 -1.98 15.87 -4.34
CA LYS A 94 -1.15 15.25 -3.31
C LYS A 94 -1.95 15.07 -2.02
N HIS A 95 -1.97 13.85 -1.50
CA HIS A 95 -2.61 13.55 -0.22
C HIS A 95 -1.57 13.60 0.92
N THR A 96 -2.05 13.96 2.11
CA THR A 96 -1.29 13.93 3.36
C THR A 96 -1.16 12.51 3.89
N ALA A 97 -0.20 12.29 4.79
CA ALA A 97 -0.04 10.99 5.46
C ALA A 97 -1.31 10.54 6.19
N ALA A 98 -2.00 11.48 6.86
CA ALA A 98 -3.26 11.22 7.55
C ALA A 98 -4.37 10.80 6.58
N GLU A 99 -4.61 11.56 5.50
CA GLU A 99 -5.64 11.22 4.50
C GLU A 99 -5.42 9.83 3.89
N MET A 100 -4.16 9.48 3.59
CA MET A 100 -3.83 8.17 3.02
C MET A 100 -4.05 7.04 4.03
N PHE A 101 -3.68 7.25 5.30
CA PHE A 101 -3.89 6.28 6.36
C PHE A 101 -5.37 6.09 6.67
N GLU A 102 -6.14 7.17 6.83
CA GLU A 102 -7.59 7.13 7.04
C GLU A 102 -8.30 6.42 5.88
N THR A 103 -7.89 6.72 4.64
CA THR A 103 -8.42 6.03 3.46
C THR A 103 -8.10 4.53 3.50
N ALA A 104 -6.89 4.16 3.92
CA ALA A 104 -6.50 2.76 4.02
C ALA A 104 -7.36 2.01 5.04
N ILE A 105 -7.52 2.55 6.25
CA ILE A 105 -8.34 1.92 7.29
C ILE A 105 -9.80 1.81 6.84
N ARG A 106 -10.38 2.90 6.32
CA ARG A 106 -11.77 2.89 5.84
C ARG A 106 -12.01 1.83 4.76
N LEU A 107 -11.12 1.72 3.78
CA LEU A 107 -11.27 0.73 2.70
C LEU A 107 -11.10 -0.71 3.20
N LEU A 108 -10.22 -0.93 4.17
CA LEU A 108 -10.06 -2.24 4.78
C LEU A 108 -11.31 -2.64 5.58
N ASP A 109 -11.89 -1.71 6.33
CA ASP A 109 -13.14 -1.93 7.07
C ASP A 109 -14.31 -2.22 6.10
N GLU A 110 -14.45 -1.45 5.02
CA GLU A 110 -15.45 -1.68 3.98
C GLU A 110 -15.28 -3.05 3.32
N TYR A 111 -14.04 -3.47 3.03
CA TYR A 111 -13.74 -4.78 2.46
C TYR A 111 -14.15 -5.90 3.42
N ASN A 112 -13.75 -5.82 4.70
CA ASN A 112 -14.08 -6.82 5.70
C ASN A 112 -15.59 -6.92 5.91
N ALA A 113 -16.29 -5.79 6.03
CA ALA A 113 -17.74 -5.76 6.18
C ALA A 113 -18.46 -6.43 4.98
N ALA A 114 -17.96 -6.24 3.75
CA ALA A 114 -18.52 -6.89 2.57
C ALA A 114 -18.28 -8.40 2.52
N GLN A 115 -17.20 -8.91 3.13
CA GLN A 115 -16.93 -10.34 3.24
C GLN A 115 -17.74 -11.03 4.34
N GLU A 116 -18.18 -10.30 5.38
CA GLU A 116 -19.01 -10.83 6.46
C GLU A 116 -20.48 -11.01 6.07
N VAL A 117 -20.94 -10.40 4.97
CA VAL A 117 -22.30 -10.60 4.44
C VAL A 117 -22.40 -12.02 3.88
N PRO A 118 -23.19 -12.94 4.46
CA PRO A 118 -23.36 -14.27 3.90
C PRO A 118 -23.97 -14.14 2.51
N VAL A 119 -23.41 -14.86 1.53
CA VAL A 119 -24.01 -15.05 0.21
C VAL A 119 -25.35 -15.78 0.39
N GLN A 120 -26.41 -15.05 0.70
CA GLN A 120 -27.77 -15.57 0.65
C GLN A 120 -28.33 -15.37 -0.77
N HIS A 121 -28.90 -16.46 -1.28
CA HIS A 121 -29.63 -16.70 -2.54
C HIS A 121 -28.86 -17.00 -3.83
N ARG A 122 -28.80 -18.30 -4.17
CA ARG A 122 -29.68 -18.85 -5.23
C ARG A 122 -29.88 -20.38 -5.11
N GLU A 123 -30.60 -20.82 -4.09
CA GLU A 123 -31.38 -22.06 -4.16
C GLU A 123 -32.83 -21.66 -3.95
N ASP A 124 -33.57 -21.48 -5.05
CA ASP A 124 -35.03 -21.53 -5.06
C ASP A 124 -35.49 -21.58 -6.52
N GLN A 125 -35.62 -22.80 -7.03
CA GLN A 125 -36.59 -23.11 -8.09
C GLN A 125 -37.11 -24.53 -7.82
N PRO A 126 -38.37 -24.70 -7.38
CA PRO A 126 -38.97 -26.01 -7.28
C PRO A 126 -39.37 -26.54 -8.67
N ALA A 127 -39.47 -27.87 -8.72
CA ALA A 127 -39.68 -28.76 -9.86
C ALA A 127 -40.95 -28.49 -10.68
#